data_AF-A0A933DKI3-F1
#
_entry.id   AF-A0A933DKI3-F1
#
_cell.length_a   1.000
_cell.length_b   1.000
_cell.length_c   1.000
_cell.angle_alpha   90.00
_cell.angle_beta   90.00
_cell.angle_gamma   90.00
#
_symmetry.space_group_name_H-M   'P 1'
#
loop_
_entity.id
_entity.type
_entity.pdbx_description
1 polymer ?
#
loop_
_entity_poly.entity_id
_entity_poly.type
_entity_poly.pdbx_seq_one_letter_code
_entity_poly.pdbx_strand_id
1 'polypeptide(L)'
;MSSRRVVKIFPLLLVLFFLTVAQFAFAEGEGNITVTLPGVTAAETTNPGGWVSALYRFSLMAAGMLAFGMIVYAGLRYTFAAGNPSTQSDARDQILQALLGLLLLFGAFIVLTTINPNLTNLTLPGLGKIEGQKTTYLPGGGSDITDKEARDYLKDNGGITVNSPEPKTSLKGIRQFTLGEAVSIKKNSGCATEVTGGTEKDSHSTKNPQSHVNGYKIDINRSGCLDNHITTKFRSYGTREDDGAPLYLAPSGAIYAKESNHWDILVQ
;
A
#
# COMPACT_ATOMS: atom_id res chain seq x y z
N MET A 1 16.80 -25.86 -36.30
CA MET A 1 17.58 -25.43 -35.11
C MET A 1 17.17 -26.32 -33.93
N SER A 2 18.10 -27.06 -33.32
CA SER A 2 17.79 -28.15 -32.37
C SER A 2 17.05 -27.64 -31.11
N SER A 3 15.84 -28.15 -30.85
CA SER A 3 14.97 -27.73 -29.73
C SER A 3 15.66 -27.83 -28.36
N ARG A 4 16.62 -28.76 -28.21
CA ARG A 4 17.40 -28.95 -26.98
C ARG A 4 18.31 -27.76 -26.63
N ARG A 5 18.72 -26.96 -27.61
CA ARG A 5 19.53 -25.74 -27.38
C ARG A 5 18.64 -24.56 -26.97
N VAL A 6 17.46 -24.44 -27.57
CA VAL A 6 16.50 -23.36 -27.28
C VAL A 6 16.02 -23.43 -25.82
N VAL A 7 15.73 -24.63 -25.30
CA VAL A 7 15.28 -24.82 -23.91
C VAL A 7 16.33 -24.41 -22.87
N LYS A 8 17.63 -24.58 -23.16
CA LYS A 8 18.72 -24.18 -22.24
C LYS A 8 19.04 -22.68 -22.30
N ILE A 9 18.80 -22.05 -23.45
CA ILE A 9 19.08 -20.63 -23.68
C ILE A 9 17.93 -19.75 -23.15
N PHE A 10 16.70 -20.29 -23.13
CA PHE A 10 15.50 -19.58 -22.64
C PHE A 10 15.61 -18.99 -21.22
N PRO A 11 16.06 -19.71 -20.17
CA PRO A 11 16.20 -19.13 -18.84
C PRO A 11 17.29 -18.05 -18.79
N LEU A 12 18.37 -18.20 -19.56
CA LEU A 12 19.43 -17.20 -19.65
C LEU A 12 18.93 -15.90 -20.31
N LEU A 13 18.14 -16.03 -21.38
CA LEU A 13 17.50 -14.88 -22.05
C LEU A 13 16.46 -14.20 -21.16
N LEU A 14 15.71 -14.97 -20.37
CA LEU A 14 14.74 -14.44 -19.41
C LEU A 14 15.44 -13.62 -18.31
N VAL A 15 16.51 -14.14 -17.73
CA VAL A 15 17.31 -13.43 -16.71
C VAL A 15 17.97 -12.19 -17.30
N LEU A 16 18.51 -12.27 -18.52
CA LEU A 16 19.12 -11.13 -19.21
C LEU A 16 18.07 -10.05 -19.53
N PHE A 17 16.86 -10.45 -19.94
CA PHE A 17 15.73 -9.54 -20.13
C PHE A 17 15.42 -8.79 -18.84
N PHE A 18 15.21 -9.50 -17.72
CA PHE A 18 14.94 -8.87 -16.42
C PHE A 18 16.09 -7.97 -15.93
N LEU A 19 17.35 -8.32 -16.20
CA LEU A 19 18.51 -7.47 -15.88
C LEU A 19 18.51 -6.16 -16.70
N THR A 20 18.09 -6.22 -17.96
CA THR A 20 18.01 -5.03 -18.83
C THR A 20 16.81 -4.14 -18.51
N VAL A 21 15.67 -4.70 -18.08
CA VAL A 21 14.49 -3.89 -17.69
C VAL A 21 14.76 -3.11 -16.40
N ALA A 22 15.62 -3.61 -15.51
CA ALA A 22 15.97 -2.96 -14.25
C ALA A 22 16.79 -1.65 -14.41
N GLN A 23 17.31 -1.34 -15.61
CA GLN A 23 18.10 -0.12 -15.86
C GLN A 23 17.27 1.08 -16.35
N PHE A 24 15.97 0.90 -16.63
CA PHE A 24 15.11 2.02 -16.96
C PHE A 24 14.71 2.75 -15.67
N ALA A 25 15.50 3.75 -15.29
CA ALA A 25 15.07 4.77 -14.36
C ALA A 25 13.94 5.57 -15.02
N PHE A 26 12.70 5.34 -14.60
CA PHE A 26 11.57 6.18 -14.99
C PHE A 26 11.75 7.54 -14.31
N ALA A 27 12.06 8.57 -15.09
CA ALA A 27 11.90 9.94 -14.64
C ALA A 27 10.39 10.20 -14.50
N GLU A 28 9.92 10.44 -13.28
CA GLU A 28 8.53 10.84 -13.01
C GLU A 28 8.31 12.28 -13.50
N GLY A 29 8.03 12.43 -14.79
CA GLY A 29 7.34 13.61 -15.30
C GLY A 29 5.85 13.46 -15.00
N GLU A 30 5.22 14.52 -14.49
CA GLU A 30 3.76 14.64 -14.35
C GLU A 30 3.07 14.63 -15.73
N GLY A 31 3.12 13.49 -16.41
CA GLY A 31 2.37 13.21 -17.62
C GLY A 31 1.13 12.42 -17.26
N ASN A 32 -0.05 13.02 -17.42
CA ASN A 32 -1.30 12.27 -17.39
C ASN A 32 -1.23 11.16 -18.44
N ILE A 33 -1.19 9.91 -18.00
CA ILE A 33 -1.14 8.77 -18.91
C ILE A 33 -2.56 8.55 -19.45
N THR A 34 -2.85 9.07 -20.63
CA THR A 34 -4.18 9.07 -21.27
C THR A 34 -4.50 7.81 -22.07
N VAL A 35 -3.65 6.79 -22.03
CA VAL A 35 -3.92 5.52 -22.73
C VAL A 35 -5.01 4.74 -21.97
N THR A 36 -6.19 4.62 -22.56
CA THR A 36 -7.30 3.86 -21.96
C THR A 36 -7.19 2.40 -22.38
N LEU A 37 -7.10 1.49 -21.39
CA LEU A 37 -7.12 0.05 -21.64
C LEU A 37 -8.58 -0.44 -21.76
N PRO A 38 -8.88 -1.38 -22.67
CA PRO A 38 -10.21 -1.98 -22.77
C PRO A 38 -10.65 -2.62 -21.45
N GLY A 39 -11.84 -2.23 -20.95
CA GLY A 39 -12.38 -2.75 -19.69
C GLY A 39 -11.91 -2.02 -18.42
N VAL A 40 -11.13 -0.95 -18.56
CA VAL A 40 -10.62 -0.11 -17.46
C VAL A 40 -11.26 1.27 -17.55
N THR A 41 -11.74 1.81 -16.43
CA THR A 41 -12.37 3.14 -16.41
C THR A 41 -11.31 4.25 -16.39
N ALA A 42 -11.60 5.38 -17.04
CA ALA A 42 -10.67 6.53 -17.11
C ALA A 42 -10.29 7.13 -15.74
N ALA A 43 -11.05 6.83 -14.68
CA ALA A 43 -10.75 7.26 -13.32
C ALA A 43 -9.50 6.56 -12.74
N GLU A 44 -9.21 5.33 -13.18
CA GLU A 44 -8.08 4.53 -12.71
C GLU A 44 -6.76 4.92 -13.38
N THR A 45 -6.76 5.69 -14.47
CA THR A 45 -5.56 6.02 -15.25
C THR A 45 -4.90 7.36 -14.88
N THR A 46 -5.39 8.05 -13.85
CA THR A 46 -4.90 9.41 -13.50
C THR A 46 -3.72 9.44 -12.52
N ASN A 47 -3.33 8.29 -11.96
CA ASN A 47 -2.16 8.17 -11.09
C ASN A 47 -1.37 6.88 -11.42
N PRO A 48 -0.06 6.82 -11.10
CA PRO A 48 0.77 5.67 -11.43
C PRO A 48 0.24 4.35 -10.84
N GLY A 49 -0.26 4.38 -9.60
CA GLY A 49 -0.79 3.19 -8.92
C GLY A 49 -2.05 2.62 -9.57
N GLY A 50 -2.93 3.47 -10.08
CA GLY A 50 -4.17 3.06 -10.73
C GLY A 50 -3.88 2.48 -12.11
N TRP A 51 -2.87 3.01 -12.79
CA TRP A 51 -2.31 2.41 -14.00
C TRP A 51 -1.76 1.00 -13.78
N VAL A 52 -1.02 0.80 -12.69
CA VAL A 52 -0.51 -0.54 -12.32
C VAL A 52 -1.67 -1.50 -12.01
N SER A 53 -2.69 -1.04 -11.28
CA SER A 53 -3.89 -1.82 -10.98
C SER A 53 -4.67 -2.21 -12.25
N ALA A 54 -4.85 -1.26 -13.16
CA ALA A 54 -5.48 -1.45 -14.46
C ALA A 54 -4.74 -2.48 -15.32
N LEU A 55 -3.41 -2.34 -15.44
CA LEU A 55 -2.56 -3.25 -16.20
C LEU A 55 -2.61 -4.68 -15.63
N TYR A 56 -2.59 -4.81 -14.31
CA TYR A 56 -2.70 -6.10 -13.63
C TYR A 56 -4.03 -6.80 -13.94
N ARG A 57 -5.17 -6.10 -13.81
CA ARG A 57 -6.50 -6.64 -14.11
C ARG A 57 -6.64 -7.04 -15.58
N PHE A 58 -6.18 -6.18 -16.49
CA PHE A 58 -6.17 -6.49 -17.93
C PHE A 58 -5.34 -7.75 -18.23
N SER A 59 -4.15 -7.86 -17.62
CA SER A 59 -3.27 -9.02 -17.79
C SER A 59 -3.92 -10.31 -17.29
N LEU A 60 -4.66 -10.26 -16.17
CA LEU A 60 -5.42 -11.41 -15.68
C LEU A 60 -6.53 -11.85 -16.65
N MET A 61 -7.30 -10.90 -17.19
CA MET A 61 -8.33 -11.19 -18.19
C MET A 61 -7.73 -11.80 -19.46
N ALA A 62 -6.64 -11.21 -19.97
CA ALA A 62 -5.93 -11.70 -21.14
C ALA A 62 -5.37 -13.11 -20.91
N ALA A 63 -4.75 -13.37 -19.75
CA ALA A 63 -4.25 -14.69 -19.40
C ALA A 63 -5.37 -15.75 -19.37
N GLY A 64 -6.53 -15.43 -18.77
CA GLY A 64 -7.69 -16.32 -18.76
C GLY A 64 -8.23 -16.62 -20.17
N MET A 65 -8.33 -15.60 -21.02
CA MET A 65 -8.83 -15.76 -22.39
C MET A 65 -7.86 -16.56 -23.28
N LEU A 66 -6.55 -16.34 -23.12
CA LEU A 66 -5.53 -17.12 -23.80
C LEU A 66 -5.55 -18.58 -23.34
N ALA A 67 -5.67 -18.84 -22.03
CA ALA A 67 -5.79 -20.19 -21.51
C ALA A 67 -7.02 -20.90 -22.07
N PHE A 68 -8.18 -20.22 -22.09
CA PHE A 68 -9.40 -20.73 -22.69
C PHE A 68 -9.23 -21.04 -24.18
N GLY A 69 -8.69 -20.11 -24.96
CA GLY A 69 -8.45 -20.29 -26.40
C GLY A 69 -7.51 -21.46 -26.70
N MET A 70 -6.45 -21.62 -25.89
CA MET A 70 -5.51 -22.74 -26.02
C MET A 70 -6.16 -24.09 -25.70
N ILE A 71 -7.03 -24.15 -24.70
CA ILE A 71 -7.78 -25.36 -24.35
C ILE A 71 -8.75 -25.74 -25.48
N VAL A 72 -9.51 -24.77 -26.01
CA VAL A 72 -10.44 -25.01 -27.14
C VAL A 72 -9.68 -25.47 -28.37
N TYR A 73 -8.61 -24.78 -28.74
CA TYR A 73 -7.77 -25.14 -29.88
C TYR A 73 -7.18 -26.55 -29.74
N ALA A 74 -6.62 -26.87 -28.58
CA ALA A 74 -6.06 -28.20 -28.31
C ALA A 74 -7.15 -29.29 -28.30
N GLY A 75 -8.35 -29.00 -27.78
CA GLY A 75 -9.49 -29.91 -27.80
C GLY A 75 -9.99 -30.24 -29.21
N LEU A 76 -10.07 -29.24 -30.09
CA LEU A 76 -10.37 -29.44 -31.50
C LEU A 76 -9.29 -30.28 -32.18
N ARG A 77 -8.01 -29.94 -31.95
CA ARG A 77 -6.87 -30.71 -32.45
C ARG A 77 -6.91 -32.17 -32.00
N TYR A 78 -7.24 -32.42 -30.74
CA TYR A 78 -7.33 -33.76 -30.18
C TYR A 78 -8.41 -34.59 -30.87
N THR A 79 -9.59 -33.99 -31.07
CA THR A 79 -10.76 -34.65 -31.68
C THR A 79 -10.54 -34.95 -33.16
N PHE A 80 -9.94 -34.02 -33.91
CA PHE A 80 -9.70 -34.16 -35.34
C PHE A 80 -8.42 -34.95 -35.70
N ALA A 81 -7.54 -35.23 -34.73
CA ALA A 81 -6.33 -36.02 -34.93
C ALA A 81 -6.56 -37.54 -35.10
N ALA A 82 -7.75 -37.95 -35.56
CA ALA A 82 -8.16 -39.35 -35.61
C ALA A 82 -7.07 -40.26 -36.24
N GLY A 83 -6.57 -41.20 -35.44
CA GLY A 83 -5.54 -42.16 -35.86
C GLY A 83 -4.08 -41.71 -35.71
N ASN A 84 -3.80 -40.50 -35.22
CA ASN A 84 -2.43 -40.04 -34.93
C ASN A 84 -2.18 -39.90 -33.42
N PRO A 85 -1.58 -40.90 -32.76
CA PRO A 85 -1.28 -40.87 -31.33
C PRO A 85 -0.35 -39.73 -30.90
N SER A 86 0.58 -39.31 -31.77
CA SER A 86 1.50 -38.21 -31.47
C SER A 86 0.73 -36.90 -31.33
N THR A 87 -0.14 -36.59 -32.28
CA THR A 87 -0.92 -35.33 -32.26
C THR A 87 -1.91 -35.29 -31.10
N GLN A 88 -2.45 -36.45 -30.72
CA GLN A 88 -3.30 -36.61 -29.54
C GLN A 88 -2.52 -36.40 -28.24
N SER A 89 -1.30 -36.95 -28.13
CA SER A 89 -0.42 -36.73 -26.97
C SER A 89 -0.08 -35.25 -26.83
N ASP A 90 0.39 -34.62 -27.91
CA ASP A 90 0.77 -33.21 -27.91
C ASP A 90 -0.42 -32.29 -27.52
N ALA A 91 -1.62 -32.61 -27.98
CA ALA A 91 -2.83 -31.86 -27.63
C ALA A 91 -3.19 -32.01 -26.14
N ARG A 92 -3.03 -33.22 -25.57
CA ARG A 92 -3.21 -33.44 -24.12
C ARG A 92 -2.17 -32.66 -23.32
N ASP A 93 -0.91 -32.65 -23.75
CA ASP A 93 0.15 -31.91 -23.08
C ASP A 93 -0.14 -30.39 -23.10
N GLN A 94 -0.64 -29.87 -24.22
CA GLN A 94 -1.04 -28.46 -24.33
C GLN A 94 -2.20 -28.12 -23.39
N ILE A 95 -3.20 -29.00 -23.26
CA ILE A 95 -4.30 -28.82 -22.29
C ILE A 95 -3.76 -28.83 -20.86
N LEU A 96 -2.90 -29.80 -20.51
CA LEU A 96 -2.31 -29.90 -19.18
C LEU A 96 -1.46 -28.67 -18.84
N GLN A 97 -0.66 -28.16 -19.79
CA GLN A 97 0.11 -26.94 -19.60
C GLN A 97 -0.78 -25.72 -19.36
N ALA A 98 -1.87 -25.57 -20.11
CA ALA A 98 -2.83 -24.49 -19.91
C ALA A 98 -3.51 -24.57 -18.54
N LEU A 99 -3.92 -25.78 -18.11
CA LEU A 99 -4.51 -26.02 -16.79
C LEU A 99 -3.52 -25.79 -15.65
N LEU A 100 -2.26 -26.21 -15.80
CA LEU A 100 -1.20 -25.94 -14.82
C LEU A 100 -0.89 -24.45 -14.71
N GLY A 101 -0.89 -23.72 -15.82
CA GLY A 101 -0.76 -22.25 -15.81
C GLY A 101 -1.91 -21.58 -15.07
N LEU A 102 -3.15 -22.01 -15.32
CA LEU A 102 -4.34 -21.51 -14.62
C LEU A 102 -4.30 -21.86 -13.13
N LEU A 103 -3.87 -23.08 -12.79
CA LEU A 103 -3.69 -23.53 -11.40
C LEU A 103 -2.64 -22.69 -10.67
N LEU A 104 -1.52 -22.36 -11.33
CA LEU A 104 -0.49 -21.49 -10.76
C LEU A 104 -1.03 -20.08 -10.52
N LEU A 105 -1.75 -19.52 -11.49
CA LEU A 105 -2.38 -18.20 -11.37
C LEU A 105 -3.41 -18.16 -10.23
N PHE A 106 -4.25 -19.19 -10.13
CA PHE A 106 -5.24 -19.33 -9.06
C PHE A 106 -4.59 -19.59 -7.69
N GLY A 107 -3.53 -20.41 -7.64
CA GLY A 107 -2.74 -20.66 -6.44
C GLY A 107 -2.08 -19.38 -5.93
N ALA A 108 -1.49 -18.58 -6.83
CA ALA A 108 -0.96 -17.27 -6.49
C ALA A 108 -2.05 -16.35 -5.93
N PHE A 109 -3.24 -16.34 -6.52
CA PHE A 109 -4.38 -15.58 -6.02
C PHE A 109 -4.80 -15.99 -4.61
N ILE A 110 -4.88 -17.30 -4.31
CA ILE A 110 -5.20 -17.80 -2.95
C ILE A 110 -4.14 -17.35 -1.94
N VAL A 111 -2.86 -17.52 -2.27
CA VAL A 111 -1.77 -17.13 -1.35
C VAL A 111 -1.81 -15.64 -1.07
N LEU A 112 -1.95 -14.82 -2.12
CA LEU A 112 -2.01 -13.36 -1.99
C LEU A 112 -3.22 -12.92 -1.18
N THR A 113 -4.41 -13.46 -1.46
CA THR A 113 -5.64 -13.13 -0.71
C THR A 113 -5.61 -13.59 0.74
N THR A 114 -4.94 -14.71 1.04
CA THR A 114 -4.80 -15.23 2.40
C THR A 114 -3.84 -14.39 3.24
N ILE A 115 -2.73 -13.94 2.66
CA ILE A 115 -1.75 -13.08 3.35
C ILE A 115 -2.35 -11.68 3.54
N ASN A 116 -2.89 -11.09 2.47
CA ASN A 116 -3.50 -9.78 2.50
C ASN A 116 -4.45 -9.58 1.30
N PRO A 117 -5.78 -9.48 1.51
CA PRO A 117 -6.73 -9.33 0.43
C PRO A 117 -6.52 -8.04 -0.39
N ASN A 118 -5.87 -7.01 0.18
CA ASN A 118 -5.55 -5.76 -0.53
C ASN A 118 -4.48 -5.93 -1.63
N LEU A 119 -3.75 -7.05 -1.67
CA LEU A 119 -2.79 -7.34 -2.74
C LEU A 119 -3.46 -7.80 -4.04
N THR A 120 -4.72 -8.22 -3.96
CA THR A 120 -5.51 -8.64 -5.14
C THR A 120 -6.66 -7.69 -5.40
N ASN A 121 -7.23 -7.11 -4.33
CA ASN A 121 -8.11 -5.97 -4.43
C ASN A 121 -7.28 -4.69 -4.40
N LEU A 122 -6.64 -4.39 -5.54
CA LEU A 122 -5.84 -3.19 -5.77
C LEU A 122 -6.75 -1.96 -5.85
N THR A 123 -7.41 -1.67 -4.74
CA THR A 123 -7.96 -0.36 -4.43
C THR A 123 -6.79 0.44 -3.89
N LEU A 124 -6.37 1.45 -4.63
CA LEU A 124 -5.45 2.41 -4.04
C LEU A 124 -6.17 2.96 -2.80
N PRO A 125 -5.56 2.96 -1.60
CA PRO A 125 -6.03 3.88 -0.58
C PRO A 125 -6.09 5.22 -1.29
N GLY A 126 -7.25 5.87 -1.28
CA GLY A 126 -7.38 7.17 -1.89
C GLY A 126 -6.34 8.07 -1.27
N LEU A 127 -5.20 8.24 -1.93
CA LEU A 127 -4.44 9.47 -1.83
C LEU A 127 -5.41 10.45 -2.45
N GLY A 128 -6.23 11.07 -1.59
CA GLY A 128 -7.26 11.97 -2.04
C GLY A 128 -6.62 12.91 -3.04
N LYS A 129 -7.04 12.84 -4.31
CA LYS A 129 -7.04 14.05 -5.11
C LYS A 129 -7.98 14.95 -4.37
N ILE A 130 -7.45 16.10 -4.00
CA ILE A 130 -8.14 16.97 -3.08
C ILE A 130 -8.98 17.88 -3.94
N GLU A 131 -10.02 17.26 -4.45
CA GLU A 131 -10.96 17.86 -5.36
C GLU A 131 -12.33 17.69 -4.74
N GLY A 132 -12.74 18.75 -4.03
CA GLY A 132 -14.15 19.12 -4.00
C GLY A 132 -15.04 18.48 -2.95
N GLN A 133 -14.53 17.84 -1.88
CA GLN A 133 -15.28 17.92 -0.64
C GLN A 133 -14.94 19.26 0.00
N LYS A 134 -15.94 20.07 0.31
CA LYS A 134 -15.80 21.26 1.17
C LYS A 134 -15.51 20.81 2.62
N THR A 135 -14.59 19.88 2.80
CA THR A 135 -13.72 19.78 3.95
C THR A 135 -12.56 20.70 3.60
N THR A 136 -12.30 21.71 4.41
CA THR A 136 -11.11 22.56 4.32
C THR A 136 -9.86 21.68 4.23
N TYR A 137 -9.43 21.36 3.02
CA TYR A 137 -8.10 20.83 2.79
C TYR A 137 -7.14 21.98 2.88
N LEU A 138 -6.17 21.82 3.76
CA LEU A 138 -5.11 22.77 3.95
C LEU A 138 -3.95 22.35 3.06
N PRO A 139 -3.55 23.20 2.10
CA PRO A 139 -2.37 22.94 1.31
C PRO A 139 -1.14 22.93 2.24
N GLY A 140 -0.29 21.92 2.11
CA GLY A 140 1.05 21.92 2.68
C GLY A 140 1.24 21.02 3.90
N GLY A 141 1.89 19.87 3.68
CA GLY A 141 2.68 19.24 4.73
C GLY A 141 3.88 20.14 5.05
N GLY A 142 3.67 21.10 5.95
CA GLY A 142 4.62 22.12 6.37
C GLY A 142 3.96 23.49 6.39
N SER A 143 3.91 24.10 7.59
CA SER A 143 3.66 25.50 7.95
C SER A 143 2.24 26.09 8.04
N ASP A 144 1.22 25.61 7.31
CA ASP A 144 0.03 26.48 7.10
C ASP A 144 -1.28 26.06 7.83
N ILE A 145 -1.38 24.86 8.39
CA ILE A 145 -2.57 24.47 9.19
C ILE A 145 -2.60 25.21 10.53
N THR A 146 -3.73 25.83 10.85
CA THR A 146 -3.95 26.41 12.17
C THR A 146 -4.25 25.33 13.20
N ASP A 147 -3.93 25.60 14.47
CA ASP A 147 -4.25 24.71 15.58
C ASP A 147 -5.75 24.36 15.63
N LYS A 148 -6.61 25.35 15.34
CA LYS A 148 -8.06 25.14 15.26
C LYS A 148 -8.45 24.15 14.16
N GLU A 149 -7.91 24.29 12.97
CA GLU A 149 -8.23 23.41 11.85
C GLU A 149 -7.75 21.98 12.09
N ALA A 150 -6.58 21.80 12.72
CA ALA A 150 -6.10 20.49 13.13
C ALA A 150 -7.04 19.82 14.15
N ARG A 151 -7.55 20.58 15.13
CA ARG A 151 -8.55 20.09 16.10
C ARG A 151 -9.87 19.74 15.43
N ASP A 152 -10.36 20.58 14.52
CA ASP A 152 -11.59 20.33 13.76
C ASP A 152 -11.43 19.05 12.93
N TYR A 153 -10.28 18.87 12.26
CA TYR A 153 -9.98 17.64 11.50
C TYR A 153 -10.03 16.39 12.38
N LEU A 154 -9.36 16.39 13.54
CA LEU A 154 -9.35 15.26 14.49
C LEU A 154 -10.75 14.93 15.01
N LYS A 155 -11.54 15.95 15.34
CA LYS A 155 -12.91 15.81 15.81
C LYS A 155 -13.83 15.26 14.72
N ASP A 156 -13.80 15.86 13.53
CA ASP A 156 -14.72 15.53 12.44
C ASP A 156 -14.40 14.17 11.81
N ASN A 157 -13.13 13.79 11.75
CA ASN A 157 -12.71 12.55 11.08
C ASN A 157 -12.51 11.37 12.03
N GLY A 158 -12.26 11.60 13.32
CA GLY A 158 -11.98 10.54 14.29
C GLY A 158 -12.75 10.62 15.61
N GLY A 159 -13.48 11.71 15.86
CA GLY A 159 -14.06 11.97 17.18
C GLY A 159 -12.98 12.09 18.27
N ILE A 160 -11.79 12.55 17.90
CA ILE A 160 -10.63 12.65 18.78
C ILE A 160 -10.63 14.02 19.46
N THR A 161 -10.47 14.05 20.78
CA THR A 161 -10.29 15.28 21.56
C THR A 161 -8.80 15.60 21.72
N VAL A 162 -8.50 16.83 22.13
CA VAL A 162 -7.17 17.27 22.52
C VAL A 162 -7.22 17.69 23.98
N ASN A 163 -6.30 17.18 24.79
CA ASN A 163 -6.32 17.29 26.26
C ASN A 163 -6.21 18.73 26.80
N SER A 164 -5.70 19.67 26.01
CA SER A 164 -5.48 21.05 26.43
C SER A 164 -5.53 22.02 25.23
N PRO A 165 -5.92 23.30 25.45
CA PRO A 165 -5.88 24.32 24.42
C PRO A 165 -4.44 24.79 24.11
N GLU A 166 -4.25 25.46 22.97
CA GLU A 166 -3.00 26.17 22.64
C GLU A 166 -2.69 27.22 23.73
N PRO A 167 -1.41 27.40 24.14
CA PRO A 167 -0.19 26.79 23.61
C PRO A 167 0.25 25.49 24.30
N LYS A 168 -0.51 24.97 25.28
CA LYS A 168 -0.07 23.82 26.09
C LYS A 168 0.03 22.54 25.26
N THR A 169 -0.95 22.32 24.38
CA THR A 169 -0.89 21.31 23.34
C THR A 169 -1.17 22.03 22.05
N SER A 170 -0.14 22.21 21.22
CA SER A 170 -0.26 22.93 19.95
C SER A 170 -0.32 21.92 18.82
N LEU A 171 -1.15 22.19 17.82
CA LEU A 171 -1.17 21.46 16.56
C LEU A 171 -0.89 22.40 15.37
N LYS A 172 -0.39 23.60 15.65
CA LYS A 172 -0.10 24.60 14.63
C LYS A 172 1.01 24.11 13.71
N GLY A 173 0.71 24.04 12.41
CA GLY A 173 1.65 23.58 11.40
C GLY A 173 1.92 22.07 11.43
N ILE A 174 1.11 21.29 12.19
CA ILE A 174 1.23 19.84 12.20
C ILE A 174 0.98 19.27 10.80
N ARG A 175 1.65 18.17 10.44
CA ARG A 175 1.48 17.60 9.11
C ARG A 175 0.19 16.81 9.03
N GLN A 176 -0.50 16.91 7.91
CA GLN A 176 -1.78 16.23 7.73
C GLN A 176 -1.66 14.71 7.82
N PHE A 177 -0.56 14.12 7.35
CA PHE A 177 -0.35 12.68 7.51
C PHE A 177 -0.20 12.27 8.98
N THR A 178 0.32 13.15 9.84
CA THR A 178 0.44 12.93 11.28
C THR A 178 -0.94 12.93 11.94
N LEU A 179 -1.82 13.88 11.56
CA LEU A 179 -3.22 13.88 11.97
C LEU A 179 -3.98 12.65 11.43
N GLY A 180 -3.69 12.26 10.19
CA GLY A 180 -4.25 11.07 9.55
C GLY A 180 -3.90 9.79 10.29
N GLU A 181 -2.66 9.66 10.78
CA GLU A 181 -2.24 8.50 11.58
C GLU A 181 -2.99 8.43 12.91
N ALA A 182 -3.19 9.56 13.61
CA ALA A 182 -4.00 9.61 14.83
C ALA A 182 -5.47 9.19 14.58
N VAL A 183 -6.06 9.62 13.47
CA VAL A 183 -7.40 9.18 13.04
C VAL A 183 -7.41 7.69 12.68
N SER A 184 -6.36 7.20 12.02
CA SER A 184 -6.20 5.81 11.61
C SER A 184 -6.18 4.87 12.82
N ILE A 185 -5.35 5.16 13.83
CA ILE A 185 -5.28 4.32 15.03
C ILE A 185 -6.61 4.31 15.79
N LYS A 186 -7.29 5.46 15.90
CA LYS A 186 -8.62 5.55 16.52
C LYS A 186 -9.65 4.66 15.81
N LYS A 187 -9.70 4.72 14.48
CA LYS A 187 -10.65 3.92 13.68
C LYS A 187 -10.34 2.43 13.71
N ASN A 188 -9.07 2.07 13.60
CA ASN A 188 -8.64 0.66 13.53
C ASN A 188 -8.67 -0.03 14.90
N SER A 189 -8.43 0.71 15.98
CA SER A 189 -8.49 0.16 17.33
C SER A 189 -9.88 0.22 17.96
N GLY A 190 -10.70 1.20 17.58
CA GLY A 190 -11.96 1.52 18.28
C GLY A 190 -11.76 2.08 19.69
N CYS A 191 -10.52 2.28 20.13
CA CYS A 191 -10.20 2.72 21.49
C CYS A 191 -10.54 4.20 21.70
N ALA A 192 -10.74 4.61 22.95
CA ALA A 192 -10.73 6.04 23.29
C ALA A 192 -9.33 6.62 23.02
N THR A 193 -9.27 7.67 22.21
CA THR A 193 -8.03 8.32 21.79
C THR A 193 -8.18 9.82 21.98
N GLU A 194 -7.23 10.40 22.67
CA GLU A 194 -7.08 11.83 22.90
C GLU A 194 -5.64 12.21 22.56
N VAL A 195 -5.47 13.32 21.84
CA VAL A 195 -4.16 13.89 21.55
C VAL A 195 -3.66 14.64 22.77
N THR A 196 -2.44 14.32 23.19
CA THR A 196 -1.81 14.88 24.40
C THR A 196 -0.67 15.84 24.11
N GLY A 197 -0.14 15.82 22.89
CA GLY A 197 1.03 16.57 22.43
C GLY A 197 1.11 16.59 20.90
N GLY A 198 1.81 17.57 20.35
CA GLY A 198 1.83 17.86 18.92
C GLY A 198 3.05 18.67 18.50
N THR A 199 2.86 19.96 18.22
CA THR A 199 3.86 20.88 17.66
C THR A 199 4.36 21.92 18.67
N GLU A 200 4.07 21.73 19.95
CA GLU A 200 4.63 22.57 21.00
C GLU A 200 6.15 22.64 20.90
N LYS A 201 6.69 23.84 21.15
CA LYS A 201 8.14 24.05 21.20
C LYS A 201 8.70 23.37 22.43
N ASP A 202 9.26 22.18 22.27
CA ASP A 202 10.24 21.69 23.21
C ASP A 202 11.58 22.45 23.03
N SER A 203 12.38 22.51 24.08
CA SER A 203 13.64 23.27 24.10
C SER A 203 14.81 22.53 23.42
N HIS A 204 14.55 21.36 22.79
CA HIS A 204 15.61 20.40 22.44
C HIS A 204 15.51 19.83 21.00
N SER A 205 14.43 20.05 20.26
CA SER A 205 14.09 19.31 19.03
C SER A 205 14.19 20.12 17.73
N THR A 206 14.88 21.27 17.75
CA THR A 206 15.09 22.08 16.53
C THR A 206 16.14 21.50 15.58
N LYS A 207 16.90 20.48 15.99
CA LYS A 207 17.96 19.86 15.18
C LYS A 207 17.51 18.64 14.38
N ASN A 208 16.41 17.99 14.77
CA ASN A 208 15.90 16.81 14.07
C ASN A 208 14.77 17.23 13.11
N PRO A 209 14.88 16.96 11.79
CA PRO A 209 13.82 17.22 10.83
C PRO A 209 12.51 16.51 11.18
N GLN A 210 12.58 15.31 11.79
CA GLN A 210 11.47 14.45 12.15
C GLN A 210 11.08 14.63 13.62
N SER A 211 10.57 15.82 13.95
CA SER A 211 10.26 16.26 15.31
C SER A 211 8.83 16.77 15.49
N HIS A 212 8.44 16.97 16.75
CA HIS A 212 7.22 17.67 17.14
C HIS A 212 7.10 19.04 16.47
N VAL A 213 8.15 19.86 16.59
CA VAL A 213 8.16 21.23 16.06
C VAL A 213 7.99 21.31 14.53
N ASN A 214 8.37 20.24 13.82
CA ASN A 214 8.21 20.12 12.37
C ASN A 214 6.95 19.35 11.95
N GLY A 215 6.10 18.99 12.92
CA GLY A 215 4.80 18.37 12.70
C GLY A 215 4.84 16.89 12.31
N TYR A 216 5.98 16.21 12.46
CA TYR A 216 6.15 14.78 12.14
C TYR A 216 5.76 13.86 13.30
N LYS A 217 5.63 14.42 14.51
CA LYS A 217 5.30 13.66 15.72
C LYS A 217 3.98 14.13 16.33
N ILE A 218 3.23 13.20 16.92
CA ILE A 218 2.01 13.47 17.67
C ILE A 218 1.91 12.51 18.85
N ASP A 219 1.49 13.03 19.99
CA ASP A 219 1.32 12.22 21.20
C ASP A 219 -0.16 11.92 21.40
N ILE A 220 -0.46 10.66 21.70
CA ILE A 220 -1.80 10.24 22.13
C ILE A 220 -1.77 9.62 23.52
N ASN A 221 -2.89 9.69 24.22
CA ASN A 221 -3.04 9.11 25.55
C ASN A 221 -2.71 7.62 25.58
N ARG A 222 -2.26 7.12 26.73
CA ARG A 222 -2.23 5.68 27.00
C ARG A 222 -3.56 5.19 27.56
N SER A 223 -3.88 3.96 27.20
CA SER A 223 -4.96 3.19 27.80
C SER A 223 -4.67 1.70 27.62
N GLY A 224 -5.24 0.85 28.48
CA GLY A 224 -5.12 -0.61 28.28
C GLY A 224 -5.63 -1.07 26.91
N CYS A 225 -6.60 -0.37 26.33
CA CYS A 225 -7.10 -0.65 24.99
C CYS A 225 -6.06 -0.36 23.91
N LEU A 226 -5.52 0.88 23.89
CA LEU A 226 -4.50 1.29 22.91
C LEU A 226 -3.22 0.46 23.07
N ASP A 227 -2.80 0.24 24.32
CA ASP A 227 -1.62 -0.55 24.62
C ASP A 227 -1.76 -1.98 24.09
N ASN A 228 -2.89 -2.64 24.35
CA ASN A 228 -3.11 -3.99 23.85
C ASN A 228 -3.20 -4.01 22.33
N HIS A 229 -3.89 -3.05 21.70
CA HIS A 229 -3.99 -2.99 20.24
C HIS A 229 -2.61 -2.85 19.59
N ILE A 230 -1.83 -1.85 20.00
CA ILE A 230 -0.52 -1.55 19.42
C ILE A 230 0.44 -2.71 19.68
N THR A 231 0.56 -3.18 20.93
CA THR A 231 1.55 -4.21 21.27
C THR A 231 1.24 -5.60 20.71
N THR A 232 -0.01 -5.87 20.33
CA THR A 232 -0.40 -7.17 19.72
C THR A 232 -0.48 -7.14 18.20
N LYS A 233 -0.81 -5.99 17.60
CA LYS A 233 -1.02 -5.87 16.14
C LYS A 233 0.18 -5.30 15.41
N PHE A 234 0.99 -4.46 16.06
CA PHE A 234 2.13 -3.83 15.41
C PHE A 234 3.40 -4.66 15.60
N ARG A 235 4.33 -4.52 14.67
CA ARG A 235 5.59 -5.26 14.71
C ARG A 235 6.53 -4.63 15.73
N SER A 236 7.08 -5.41 16.65
CA SER A 236 8.16 -4.92 17.53
C SER A 236 9.32 -4.39 16.68
N TYR A 237 9.73 -3.14 16.93
CA TYR A 237 10.72 -2.42 16.13
C TYR A 237 12.05 -2.22 16.87
N GLY A 238 12.06 -2.30 18.21
CA GLY A 238 13.26 -2.19 19.03
C GLY A 238 13.00 -1.34 20.28
N THR A 239 14.04 -0.66 20.75
CA THR A 239 13.98 0.30 21.86
C THR A 239 14.61 1.61 21.40
N ARG A 240 14.01 2.74 21.78
CA ARG A 240 14.55 4.07 21.50
C ARG A 240 15.83 4.31 22.28
N GLU A 241 16.84 4.87 21.61
CA GLU A 241 18.18 5.03 22.18
C GLU A 241 18.22 6.03 23.35
N ASP A 242 17.41 7.07 23.28
CA ASP A 242 17.48 8.18 24.25
C ASP A 242 16.93 7.80 25.64
N ASP A 243 15.85 7.02 25.70
CA ASP A 243 15.12 6.75 26.94
C ASP A 243 14.67 5.29 27.12
N GLY A 244 15.03 4.40 26.19
CA GLY A 244 14.70 2.98 26.26
C GLY A 244 13.24 2.65 25.97
N ALA A 245 12.43 3.59 25.48
CA ALA A 245 11.03 3.35 25.17
C ALA A 245 10.88 2.21 24.13
N PRO A 246 10.06 1.16 24.39
CA PRO A 246 9.78 0.13 23.40
C PRO A 246 9.11 0.72 22.15
N LEU A 247 9.62 0.36 20.97
CA LEU A 247 9.16 0.84 19.68
C LEU A 247 8.33 -0.22 18.94
N TYR A 248 7.27 0.22 18.28
CA TYR A 248 6.37 -0.61 17.48
C TYR A 248 6.15 0.02 16.10
N LEU A 249 6.30 -0.77 15.04
CA LEU A 249 6.10 -0.33 13.66
C LEU A 249 4.67 -0.70 13.20
N ALA A 250 3.90 0.33 12.88
CA ALA A 250 2.55 0.19 12.32
C ALA A 250 2.60 -0.25 10.85
N PRO A 251 1.52 -0.86 10.32
CA PRO A 251 1.41 -1.17 8.89
C PRO A 251 1.51 0.06 7.97
N SER A 252 1.21 1.26 8.47
CA SER A 252 1.37 2.54 7.76
C SER A 252 2.84 2.97 7.62
N GLY A 253 3.77 2.33 8.34
CA GLY A 253 5.17 2.75 8.44
C GLY A 253 5.46 3.68 9.62
N ALA A 254 4.43 4.16 10.33
CA ALA A 254 4.61 4.98 11.53
C ALA A 254 5.23 4.19 12.68
N ILE A 255 6.07 4.86 13.47
CA ILE A 255 6.78 4.29 14.62
C ILE A 255 6.12 4.82 15.90
N TYR A 256 5.66 3.90 16.74
CA TYR A 256 5.00 4.17 18.01
C TYR A 256 5.98 3.85 19.13
N ALA A 257 6.38 4.87 19.89
CA ALA A 257 7.18 4.73 21.09
C ALA A 257 6.28 4.67 22.33
N LYS A 258 6.43 3.60 23.11
CA LYS A 258 5.66 3.39 24.34
C LYS A 258 6.31 4.12 25.50
N GLU A 259 5.91 5.36 25.72
CA GLU A 259 6.35 6.13 26.89
C GLU A 259 5.52 5.80 28.14
N SER A 260 5.93 6.37 29.28
CA SER A 260 5.30 6.10 30.57
C SER A 260 3.82 6.56 30.63
N ASN A 261 3.50 7.70 30.02
CA ASN A 261 2.19 8.37 30.14
C ASN A 261 1.48 8.62 28.79
N HIS A 262 2.18 8.55 27.67
CA HIS A 262 1.61 8.72 26.31
C HIS A 262 2.26 7.75 25.32
N TRP A 263 1.69 7.67 24.13
CA TRP A 263 2.33 7.10 22.96
C TRP A 263 2.87 8.24 22.11
N ASP A 264 4.16 8.21 21.84
CA ASP A 264 4.83 9.16 20.95
C ASP A 264 4.92 8.53 19.56
N ILE A 265 4.23 9.13 18.58
CA ILE A 265 4.06 8.59 17.24
C ILE A 265 4.86 9.42 16.26
N LEU A 266 5.84 8.80 15.62
CA LEU A 266 6.59 9.38 14.51
C LEU A 266 6.06 8.85 13.18
N VAL A 267 5.66 9.77 12.29
CA VAL A 267 5.23 9.45 10.93
C VAL A 267 6.27 9.98 9.95
N GLN A 268 6.68 9.17 8.97
CA GLN A 268 7.80 9.47 8.05
C GLN A 268 7.38 9.33 6.59
#